data_AF-A0AAW1Y0E5-F1
#
_entry.id   AF-A0AAW1Y0E5-F1
#
_cell.length_a   1.000
_cell.length_b   1.000
_cell.length_c   1.000
_cell.angle_alpha   90.00
_cell.angle_beta   90.00
_cell.angle_gamma   90.00
#
_symmetry.space_group_name_H-M   'P 1'
#
loop_
_entity.id
_entity.type
_entity.pdbx_description
1 polymer ?
#
loop_
_entity_poly.entity_id
_entity_poly.type
_entity_poly.pdbx_seq_one_letter_code
_entity_poly.pdbx_strand_id
1 'polypeptide(L)'
;MNIFNDFITEANLRDLPLLNPKFTWSNMRDEAVWRRLDRFLFSSEWEDCFPNARQSTLSRVTSDHCPIELNTNSLKWGPGPFRVENMWLKHPSFKQNFREWWETDSGPGWEGFKFMNKLRWVKSNLKVWSKDVFGEVLKEKKSVEMEIKELDNIDEREGLNAELKRER
;
A
#
# COMPACT_ATOMS: atom_id res chain seq x y z
N MET A 1 -5.42 -9.21 -29.41
CA MET A 1 -4.74 -8.08 -28.73
C MET A 1 -4.70 -6.82 -29.57
N ASN A 2 -4.69 -6.88 -30.92
CA ASN A 2 -4.61 -5.68 -31.75
C ASN A 2 -5.79 -4.72 -31.52
N ILE A 3 -7.04 -5.20 -31.53
CA ILE A 3 -8.23 -4.34 -31.35
C ILE A 3 -8.15 -3.44 -30.11
N PHE A 4 -7.63 -3.93 -28.98
CA PHE A 4 -7.52 -3.10 -27.77
C PHE A 4 -6.40 -2.06 -27.87
N ASN A 5 -5.26 -2.42 -28.46
CA ASN A 5 -4.17 -1.47 -28.71
C ASN A 5 -4.55 -0.45 -29.78
N ASP A 6 -5.32 -0.86 -30.78
CA ASP A 6 -5.88 0.00 -31.83
C ASP A 6 -6.83 1.01 -31.17
N PHE A 7 -7.74 0.55 -30.30
CA PHE A 7 -8.60 1.43 -29.50
C PHE A 7 -7.81 2.44 -28.66
N ILE A 8 -6.75 2.01 -27.94
CA ILE A 8 -5.90 2.91 -27.14
C ILE A 8 -5.29 3.99 -28.04
N THR A 9 -4.80 3.60 -29.21
CA THR A 9 -4.16 4.50 -30.18
C THR A 9 -5.17 5.47 -30.78
N GLU A 10 -6.33 4.98 -31.24
CA GLU A 10 -7.40 5.77 -31.84
C GLU A 10 -8.03 6.75 -30.84
N ALA A 11 -8.16 6.35 -29.58
CA ALA A 11 -8.66 7.21 -28.51
C ALA A 11 -7.58 8.16 -27.94
N ASN A 12 -6.35 8.13 -28.46
CA ASN A 12 -5.21 8.92 -28.00
C ASN A 12 -4.96 8.77 -26.48
N LEU A 13 -5.10 7.55 -25.97
CA LEU A 13 -4.86 7.21 -24.58
C LEU A 13 -3.39 6.84 -24.36
N ARG A 14 -2.88 7.26 -23.22
CA ARG A 14 -1.52 6.98 -22.74
C ARG A 14 -1.54 5.72 -21.87
N ASP A 15 -0.59 4.84 -22.13
CA ASP A 15 -0.34 3.62 -21.36
C ASP A 15 1.14 3.60 -20.93
N LEU A 16 1.43 4.01 -19.70
CA LEU A 16 2.80 4.03 -19.20
C LEU A 16 3.36 2.61 -19.00
N PRO A 17 4.66 2.39 -19.26
CA PRO A 17 5.30 1.13 -18.91
C PRO A 17 5.35 0.94 -17.38
N LEU A 18 5.34 -0.32 -16.94
CA LEU A 18 5.60 -0.68 -15.55
C LEU A 18 7.09 -0.49 -15.22
N LEU A 19 7.39 0.12 -14.06
CA LEU A 19 8.77 0.33 -13.59
C LEU A 19 9.45 -0.94 -13.04
N ASN A 20 8.66 -1.89 -12.57
CA ASN A 20 9.03 -3.15 -11.95
C ASN A 20 8.33 -4.30 -12.71
N PRO A 21 8.23 -5.57 -12.22
CA PRO A 21 7.86 -6.73 -13.04
C PRO A 21 6.82 -6.48 -14.11
N LYS A 22 7.07 -6.98 -15.32
CA LYS A 22 6.37 -6.52 -16.53
C LYS A 22 4.94 -7.05 -16.67
N PHE A 23 4.43 -7.75 -15.66
CA PHE A 23 3.16 -8.44 -15.66
C PHE A 23 2.29 -7.98 -14.49
N THR A 24 0.99 -8.19 -14.63
CA THR A 24 0.02 -7.92 -13.58
C THR A 24 -0.79 -9.17 -13.23
N TRP A 25 -0.51 -10.28 -13.90
CA TRP A 25 -1.20 -11.54 -13.72
C TRP A 25 -0.29 -12.75 -14.02
N SER A 26 -0.51 -13.84 -13.28
CA SER A 26 0.13 -15.13 -13.48
C SER A 26 -0.90 -16.25 -13.39
N ASN A 27 -0.76 -17.30 -14.19
CA ASN A 27 -1.60 -18.50 -14.04
C ASN A 27 -1.22 -19.37 -12.83
N MET A 28 -0.17 -19.02 -12.06
CA MET A 28 0.27 -19.70 -10.85
C MET A 28 0.62 -21.19 -11.02
N ARG A 29 1.03 -21.61 -12.22
CA ARG A 29 1.46 -22.99 -12.49
C ARG A 29 2.97 -23.14 -12.42
N ASP A 30 3.43 -24.39 -12.35
CA ASP A 30 4.86 -24.74 -12.34
C ASP A 30 5.65 -24.17 -13.51
N GLU A 31 5.02 -24.13 -14.69
CA GLU A 31 5.44 -23.38 -15.87
C GLU A 31 4.53 -22.14 -15.97
N ALA A 32 4.89 -21.12 -15.19
CA ALA A 32 4.06 -19.94 -15.04
C ALA A 32 3.98 -19.14 -16.35
N VAL A 33 2.76 -18.75 -16.73
CA VAL A 33 2.52 -17.79 -17.80
C VAL A 33 2.20 -16.45 -17.19
N TRP A 34 2.97 -15.44 -17.58
CA TRP A 34 2.85 -14.08 -17.09
C TRP A 34 2.24 -13.17 -18.15
N ARG A 35 1.27 -12.33 -17.76
CA ARG A 35 0.60 -11.37 -18.65
C ARG A 35 0.39 -10.02 -17.99
N ARG A 36 0.46 -8.95 -18.77
CA ARG A 36 0.05 -7.59 -18.37
C ARG A 36 -1.40 -7.36 -18.78
N LEU A 37 -2.32 -7.59 -17.84
CA LEU A 37 -3.76 -7.47 -18.05
C LEU A 37 -4.32 -6.15 -17.49
N ASP A 38 -3.66 -5.58 -16.49
CA ASP A 38 -4.11 -4.40 -15.75
C ASP A 38 -3.28 -3.17 -16.14
N ARG A 39 -3.94 -2.05 -16.44
CA ARG A 39 -3.31 -0.82 -16.94
C ARG A 39 -4.07 0.41 -16.48
N PHE A 40 -3.35 1.50 -16.23
CA PHE A 40 -3.97 2.83 -16.20
C PHE A 40 -3.91 3.42 -17.61
N LEU A 41 -5.07 3.85 -18.11
CA LEU A 41 -5.19 4.56 -19.36
C LEU A 41 -5.70 5.97 -19.07
N PHE A 42 -5.02 6.98 -19.59
CA PHE A 42 -5.39 8.38 -19.35
C PHE A 42 -5.09 9.23 -20.58
N SER A 43 -5.71 10.40 -20.67
CA SER A 43 -5.51 11.30 -21.80
C SER A 43 -4.16 12.04 -21.69
N SER A 44 -3.73 12.64 -22.79
CA SER A 44 -2.49 13.43 -22.80
C SER A 44 -2.60 14.67 -21.89
N GLU A 45 -3.78 15.28 -21.79
CA GLU A 45 -4.03 16.43 -20.90
C GLU A 45 -3.88 16.06 -19.42
N TRP A 46 -4.21 14.83 -19.06
CA TRP A 46 -3.99 14.33 -17.70
C TRP A 46 -2.49 14.11 -17.44
N GLU A 47 -1.77 13.56 -18.41
CA GLU A 47 -0.31 13.38 -18.33
C GLU A 47 0.41 14.72 -18.13
N ASP A 48 -0.04 15.78 -18.81
CA ASP A 48 0.49 17.14 -18.64
C ASP A 48 0.31 17.69 -17.21
N CYS A 49 -0.77 17.29 -16.53
CA CYS A 49 -1.00 17.65 -15.13
C CYS A 49 -0.09 16.88 -14.15
N PHE A 50 0.38 15.69 -14.55
CA PHE A 50 1.19 14.78 -13.74
C PHE A 50 2.41 14.27 -14.51
N PRO A 51 3.34 15.14 -14.92
CA PRO A 51 4.43 14.79 -15.83
C PRO A 51 5.44 13.79 -15.24
N ASN A 52 5.39 13.58 -13.92
CA ASN A 52 6.21 12.61 -13.20
C ASN A 52 5.44 11.34 -12.83
N ALA A 53 4.26 11.11 -13.42
CA ALA A 53 3.46 9.94 -13.17
C ALA A 53 4.25 8.66 -13.51
N ARG A 54 4.18 7.69 -12.62
CA ARG A 54 4.88 6.42 -12.73
C ARG A 54 3.93 5.29 -12.42
N GLN A 55 3.95 4.26 -13.24
CA GLN A 55 3.18 3.05 -13.00
C GLN A 55 4.09 1.94 -12.47
N SER A 56 3.67 1.26 -11.42
CA SER A 56 4.38 0.10 -10.85
C SER A 56 3.40 -0.97 -10.39
N THR A 57 3.89 -2.19 -10.21
CA THR A 57 3.19 -3.27 -9.52
C THR A 57 3.50 -3.23 -8.02
N LEU A 58 2.56 -3.69 -7.21
CA LEU A 58 2.73 -3.99 -5.79
C LEU A 58 2.84 -5.50 -5.59
N SER A 59 3.43 -5.93 -4.48
CA SER A 59 3.50 -7.35 -4.11
C SER A 59 2.08 -7.91 -4.02
N ARG A 60 1.83 -9.01 -4.71
CA ARG A 60 0.61 -9.78 -4.55
C ARG A 60 0.76 -10.69 -3.35
N VAL A 61 -0.21 -10.69 -2.45
CA VAL A 61 -0.15 -11.53 -1.24
C VAL A 61 -1.02 -12.77 -1.38
N THR A 62 -2.20 -12.62 -1.99
CA THR A 62 -3.21 -13.70 -2.05
C THR A 62 -3.95 -13.78 -3.39
N SER A 63 -3.48 -13.08 -4.41
CA SER A 63 -4.13 -12.98 -5.72
C SER A 63 -3.21 -13.48 -6.82
N ASP A 64 -3.81 -14.01 -7.88
CA ASP A 64 -3.13 -14.29 -9.15
C ASP A 64 -2.81 -12.98 -9.92
N HIS A 65 -3.44 -11.87 -9.53
CA HIS A 65 -3.10 -10.52 -9.98
C HIS A 65 -2.15 -9.77 -9.03
N CYS A 66 -1.23 -9.00 -9.61
CA CYS A 66 -0.47 -7.96 -8.92
C CYS A 66 -1.27 -6.65 -8.93
N PRO A 67 -1.57 -6.05 -7.76
CA PRO A 67 -2.14 -4.71 -7.73
C PRO A 67 -1.20 -3.72 -8.44
N ILE A 68 -1.76 -2.79 -9.22
CA ILE A 68 -0.99 -1.73 -9.87
C ILE A 68 -1.17 -0.39 -9.13
N GLU A 69 -0.07 0.35 -9.02
CA GLU A 69 -0.01 1.68 -8.42
C GLU A 69 0.33 2.71 -9.52
N LEU A 70 -0.42 3.81 -9.56
CA LEU A 70 -0.09 5.00 -10.32
C LEU A 70 0.36 6.09 -9.37
N ASN A 71 1.66 6.33 -9.31
CA ASN A 71 2.26 7.35 -8.47
C ASN A 71 2.40 8.64 -9.27
N THR A 72 1.55 9.63 -8.99
CA THR A 72 1.57 10.95 -9.64
C THR A 72 2.58 11.93 -9.05
N ASN A 73 3.41 11.46 -8.11
CA ASN A 73 4.48 12.21 -7.46
C ASN A 73 4.04 13.58 -6.90
N SER A 74 2.81 13.67 -6.37
CA SER A 74 2.40 14.84 -5.58
C SER A 74 3.42 15.02 -4.46
N LEU A 75 4.10 16.17 -4.39
CA LEU A 75 5.04 16.46 -3.30
C LEU A 75 4.37 16.12 -1.96
N LYS A 76 4.81 15.03 -1.32
CA LYS A 76 4.38 14.69 0.04
C LYS A 76 5.18 15.56 0.99
N TRP A 77 4.79 16.82 1.13
CA TRP A 77 5.39 17.71 2.11
C TRP A 77 4.75 17.51 3.48
N GLY A 78 5.59 17.36 4.50
CA GLY A 78 5.17 17.26 5.90
C GLY A 78 4.78 15.84 6.37
N PRO A 79 4.54 15.69 7.69
CA PRO A 79 4.11 14.42 8.27
C PRO A 79 2.72 14.05 7.74
N GLY A 80 2.56 12.78 7.35
CA GLY A 80 1.26 12.25 6.93
C GLY A 80 0.16 12.48 7.99
N PRO A 81 -1.11 12.59 7.55
CA PRO A 81 -2.22 12.74 8.48
C PRO A 81 -2.27 11.55 9.45
N PHE A 82 -2.61 11.82 10.70
CA PHE A 82 -2.88 10.76 11.66
C PHE A 82 -4.20 10.08 11.30
N ARG A 83 -4.19 8.75 11.26
CA ARG A 83 -5.36 7.92 10.96
C ARG A 83 -5.56 6.92 12.09
N VAL A 84 -6.82 6.60 12.33
CA VAL A 84 -7.19 5.52 13.24
C VAL A 84 -7.28 4.23 12.45
N GLU A 85 -6.60 3.19 12.93
CA GLU A 85 -6.61 1.88 12.29
C GLU A 85 -7.72 0.99 12.85
N ASN A 86 -8.46 0.31 11.99
CA ASN A 86 -9.56 -0.58 12.41
C ASN A 86 -9.09 -1.73 13.32
N MET A 87 -7.83 -2.16 13.17
CA MET A 87 -7.26 -3.21 14.04
C MET A 87 -7.18 -2.77 15.50
N TRP A 88 -7.00 -1.46 15.76
CA TRP A 88 -6.95 -0.93 17.12
C TRP A 88 -8.28 -1.17 17.84
N LEU A 89 -9.40 -0.93 17.16
CA LEU A 89 -10.75 -1.11 17.72
C LEU A 89 -11.05 -2.56 18.12
N LYS A 90 -10.35 -3.52 17.50
CA LYS A 90 -10.50 -4.95 17.78
C LYS A 90 -9.61 -5.44 18.93
N HIS A 91 -8.62 -4.64 19.35
CA HIS A 91 -7.71 -5.06 20.41
C HIS A 91 -8.40 -4.99 21.78
N PRO A 92 -8.33 -6.06 22.61
CA PRO A 92 -9.06 -6.11 23.88
C PRO A 92 -8.79 -4.91 24.82
N SER A 93 -7.55 -4.44 24.87
CA SER A 93 -7.16 -3.31 25.74
C SER A 93 -7.50 -1.93 25.18
N PHE A 94 -7.89 -1.80 23.90
CA PHE A 94 -8.04 -0.49 23.27
C PHE A 94 -9.06 0.39 23.99
N LYS A 95 -10.24 -0.16 24.29
CA LYS A 95 -11.34 0.61 24.90
C LYS A 95 -10.98 1.11 26.30
N GLN A 96 -10.29 0.29 27.09
CA GLN A 96 -9.81 0.66 28.41
C GLN A 96 -8.74 1.75 28.30
N ASN A 97 -7.70 1.51 27.51
CA ASN A 97 -6.60 2.45 27.33
C ASN A 97 -7.08 3.81 26.81
N PHE A 98 -7.98 3.81 25.82
CA PHE A 98 -8.56 5.04 25.29
C PHE A 98 -9.30 5.84 26.36
N ARG A 99 -10.07 5.16 27.24
CA ARG A 99 -10.76 5.82 28.36
C ARG A 99 -9.77 6.48 29.31
N GLU A 100 -8.73 5.75 29.71
CA GLU A 100 -7.70 6.25 30.63
C GLU A 100 -6.97 7.49 30.05
N TRP A 101 -6.62 7.45 28.77
CA TRP A 101 -6.01 8.59 28.09
C TRP A 101 -6.99 9.76 27.93
N TRP A 102 -8.27 9.48 27.67
CA TRP A 102 -9.29 10.51 27.51
C TRP A 102 -9.63 11.23 28.82
N GLU A 103 -9.63 10.50 29.94
CA GLU A 103 -9.95 11.01 31.27
C GLU A 103 -8.79 11.79 31.91
N THR A 104 -7.59 11.73 31.31
CA THR A 104 -6.44 12.51 31.76
C THR A 104 -6.76 14.02 31.77
N ASP A 105 -6.37 14.69 32.86
CA ASP A 105 -6.58 16.12 33.02
C ASP A 105 -5.85 16.91 31.92
N SER A 106 -6.53 17.92 31.38
CA SER A 106 -6.06 18.72 30.24
C SER A 106 -5.50 20.08 30.65
N GLY A 107 -5.40 20.30 31.96
CA GLY A 107 -4.93 21.53 32.57
C GLY A 107 -5.93 22.68 32.46
N PRO A 108 -5.51 23.89 32.88
CA PRO A 108 -6.33 25.08 32.82
C PRO A 108 -6.55 25.57 31.38
N GLY A 109 -7.66 26.25 31.13
CA GLY A 109 -8.00 26.84 29.84
C GLY A 109 -9.50 26.80 29.54
N TRP A 110 -9.91 27.35 28.39
CA TRP A 110 -11.28 27.24 27.90
C TRP A 110 -11.53 25.85 27.29
N GLU A 111 -12.80 25.45 27.19
CA GLU A 111 -13.17 24.05 26.91
C GLU A 111 -12.65 23.50 25.57
N GLY A 112 -12.61 24.29 24.50
CA GLY A 112 -12.02 23.82 23.23
C GLY A 112 -10.49 23.75 23.25
N PHE A 113 -9.81 24.56 24.06
CA PHE A 113 -8.37 24.36 24.28
C PHE A 113 -8.11 23.04 25.03
N LYS A 114 -8.90 22.75 26.07
CA LYS A 114 -8.85 21.46 26.77
C LYS A 114 -9.13 20.30 25.82
N PHE A 115 -10.18 20.40 24.98
CA PHE A 115 -10.52 19.38 24.00
C PHE A 115 -9.38 19.13 22.99
N MET A 116 -8.75 20.18 22.46
CA MET A 116 -7.60 20.05 21.56
C MET A 116 -6.38 19.43 22.25
N ASN A 117 -6.18 19.71 23.55
CA ASN A 117 -5.15 19.05 24.36
C ASN A 117 -5.45 17.56 24.54
N LYS A 118 -6.71 17.17 24.84
CA LYS A 118 -7.12 15.76 24.92
C LYS A 118 -6.83 15.02 23.63
N LEU A 119 -7.21 15.59 22.48
CA LEU A 119 -6.95 14.96 21.18
C LEU A 119 -5.46 14.78 20.91
N ARG A 120 -4.62 15.78 21.24
CA ARG A 120 -3.16 15.67 21.10
C ARG A 120 -2.60 14.59 22.02
N TRP A 121 -3.06 14.54 23.28
CA TRP A 121 -2.63 13.57 24.28
C TRP A 121 -2.99 12.14 23.87
N VAL A 122 -4.24 11.91 23.49
CA VAL A 122 -4.72 10.60 23.02
C VAL A 122 -3.97 10.17 21.77
N LYS A 123 -3.76 11.08 20.80
CA LYS A 123 -2.96 10.79 19.60
C LYS A 123 -1.54 10.34 19.95
N SER A 124 -0.87 10.99 20.90
CA SER A 124 0.49 10.62 21.32
C SER A 124 0.53 9.24 21.97
N ASN A 125 -0.40 8.97 22.89
CA ASN A 125 -0.49 7.66 23.55
C ASN A 125 -0.84 6.54 22.56
N LEU A 126 -1.78 6.79 21.64
CA LEU A 126 -2.13 5.83 20.57
C LEU A 126 -0.94 5.47 19.70
N LYS A 127 -0.06 6.43 19.37
CA LYS A 127 1.14 6.15 18.58
C LYS A 127 2.12 5.25 19.31
N VAL A 128 2.33 5.47 20.60
CA VAL A 128 3.22 4.66 21.44
C VAL A 128 2.62 3.26 21.59
N TRP A 129 1.39 3.18 22.08
CA TRP A 129 0.68 1.91 22.26
C TRP A 129 0.57 1.10 20.96
N SER A 130 0.25 1.75 19.84
CA SER A 130 0.17 1.04 18.55
C SER A 130 1.53 0.46 18.13
N LYS A 131 2.63 1.16 18.42
CA LYS A 131 3.97 0.66 18.14
C LYS A 131 4.31 -0.51 19.06
N ASP A 132 3.94 -0.44 20.33
CA ASP A 132 4.26 -1.49 21.30
C ASP A 132 3.44 -2.76 21.07
N VAL A 133 2.16 -2.63 20.71
CA VAL A 133 1.25 -3.77 20.50
C VAL A 133 1.37 -4.36 19.09
N PHE A 134 1.47 -3.53 18.05
CA PHE A 134 1.44 -3.98 16.67
C PHE A 134 2.77 -3.84 15.93
N GLY A 135 3.78 -3.21 16.54
CA GLY A 135 5.03 -2.88 15.86
C GLY A 135 5.77 -4.09 15.31
N GLU A 136 5.87 -5.17 16.09
CA GLU A 136 6.53 -6.41 15.63
C GLU A 136 5.74 -7.08 14.50
N VAL A 137 4.41 -7.23 14.63
CA VAL A 137 3.56 -7.80 13.57
C VAL A 137 3.64 -6.98 12.28
N LEU A 138 3.67 -5.64 12.38
CA LEU A 138 3.80 -4.77 11.20
C LEU A 138 5.18 -4.88 10.55
N LYS A 139 6.25 -5.09 11.33
CA LYS A 139 7.60 -5.33 10.79
C LYS A 139 7.66 -6.68 10.09
N GLU A 140 7.14 -7.72 10.73
CA GLU A 140 7.11 -9.08 10.17
C GLU A 140 6.31 -9.11 8.86
N LYS A 141 5.11 -8.52 8.87
CA LYS A 141 4.30 -8.35 7.64
C LYS A 141 5.12 -7.71 6.52
N LYS A 142 5.83 -6.61 6.82
CA LYS A 142 6.65 -5.91 5.82
C LYS A 142 7.81 -6.78 5.32
N SER A 143 8.41 -7.58 6.20
CA SER A 143 9.47 -8.53 5.84
C SER A 143 8.96 -9.57 4.86
N VAL A 144 7.83 -10.21 5.17
CA VAL A 144 7.19 -11.21 4.31
C VAL A 144 6.78 -10.61 2.96
N GLU A 145 6.23 -9.39 2.95
CA GLU A 145 5.89 -8.69 1.70
C GLU A 145 7.11 -8.38 0.81
N MET A 146 8.30 -8.19 1.40
CA MET A 146 9.56 -8.01 0.66
C MET A 146 10.06 -9.34 0.11
N GLU A 147 10.02 -10.41 0.91
CA GLU A 147 10.41 -11.76 0.48
C GLU A 147 9.54 -12.27 -0.69
N ILE A 148 8.21 -12.11 -0.60
CA ILE A 148 7.28 -12.42 -1.70
C ILE A 148 7.68 -11.66 -2.97
N LYS A 149 8.04 -10.39 -2.84
CA LYS A 149 8.45 -9.56 -3.98
C LYS A 149 9.74 -10.09 -4.62
N GLU A 150 10.69 -10.55 -3.81
CA GLU A 150 11.95 -11.11 -4.28
C GLU A 150 11.72 -12.44 -5.01
N LEU A 151 10.90 -13.33 -4.44
CA LEU A 151 10.51 -14.58 -5.08
C LEU A 151 9.80 -14.35 -6.42
N ASP A 152 8.86 -13.41 -6.49
CA ASP A 152 8.18 -13.06 -7.75
C ASP A 152 9.17 -12.54 -8.82
N ASN A 153 10.21 -11.78 -8.41
CA ASN A 153 11.24 -11.31 -9.34
C ASN A 153 12.14 -12.45 -9.86
N ILE A 154 12.43 -13.46 -9.03
CA ILE A 154 13.22 -14.63 -9.43
C ILE A 154 12.40 -15.51 -10.39
N ASP A 155 11.13 -15.77 -10.05
CA ASP A 155 10.22 -16.57 -10.88
C ASP A 155 10.03 -15.96 -12.28
N GLU A 156 10.01 -14.63 -12.39
CA GLU A 156 9.95 -13.93 -13.69
C GLU A 156 11.20 -14.14 -14.55
N ARG A 157 12.39 -14.12 -13.94
CA ARG A 157 13.66 -14.06 -14.68
C ARG A 157 14.14 -15.44 -15.11
N GLU A 158 14.04 -16.41 -14.22
CA GLU A 158 14.67 -17.72 -14.38
C GLU A 158 13.77 -18.88 -13.92
N GLY A 159 12.61 -18.57 -13.34
CA GLY A 159 11.72 -19.56 -12.73
C GLY A 159 12.21 -20.00 -11.35
N LEU A 160 11.29 -20.39 -10.47
CA LEU A 160 11.66 -20.91 -9.15
C LEU A 160 12.19 -22.34 -9.21
N ASN A 161 13.23 -22.61 -8.42
CA ASN A 161 13.72 -23.96 -8.19
C ASN A 161 12.74 -24.76 -7.30
N ALA A 162 12.94 -26.08 -7.20
CA ALA A 162 12.03 -26.97 -6.46
C ALA A 162 11.94 -26.68 -4.95
N GLU A 163 12.92 -26.00 -4.37
CA GLU A 163 12.92 -25.61 -2.96
C GLU A 163 12.05 -24.37 -2.75
N LEU A 164 12.28 -23.31 -3.52
CA LEU A 164 11.52 -22.06 -3.48
C LEU A 164 10.06 -22.24 -3.91
N LYS A 165 9.76 -23.22 -4.78
CA LYS A 165 8.39 -23.61 -5.12
C LYS A 165 7.59 -24.19 -3.94
N ARG A 166 8.26 -24.72 -2.91
CA ARG A 166 7.61 -25.24 -1.71
C ARG A 166 7.37 -24.16 -0.66
N GLU A 167 8.13 -23.07 -0.72
CA GLU A 167 8.04 -21.93 0.21
C GLU A 167 7.04 -20.87 -0.26
N ARG A 168 6.72 -20.85 -1.55
CA ARG A 168 5.74 -19.96 -2.18
C ARG A 168 4.32 -20.51 -2.12
#